data_AF-A0A380E2C9-F1
#
_entry.id   AF-A0A380E2C9-F1
#
_cell.length_a   1.000
_cell.length_b   1.000
_cell.length_c   1.000
_cell.angle_alpha   90.00
_cell.angle_beta   90.00
_cell.angle_gamma   90.00
#
_symmetry.space_group_name_H-M   'P 1'
#
loop_
_entity.id
_entity.type
_entity.pdbx_description
1 polymer ?
#
loop_
_entity_poly.entity_id
_entity_poly.type
_entity_poly.pdbx_seq_one_letter_code
_entity_poly.pdbx_strand_id
1 'polypeptide(L)'
;MDEGLRTLLDFRYQRHFKASKGENGQSSNMHGKNAEDLVLKVPPGTIIKNVETDEVLADLVEDGQRAVVAKGGRGGRGNSRFATPRNPAPDFSEKGEPR
;
A
#
# COMPACT_ATOMS: atom_id res chain seq x y z
N MET A 1 -13.81 -8.91 -4.59
CA MET A 1 -14.24 -10.06 -5.42
C MET A 1 -14.96 -9.52 -6.63
N ASP A 2 -14.89 -10.18 -7.79
CA ASP A 2 -15.71 -9.85 -8.96
C ASP A 2 -16.33 -11.14 -9.50
N GLU A 3 -17.65 -11.27 -9.40
CA GLU A 3 -18.40 -12.46 -9.83
C GLU A 3 -18.28 -12.75 -11.34
N GLY A 4 -17.89 -11.75 -12.15
CA GLY A 4 -17.65 -11.95 -13.58
C GLY A 4 -16.37 -12.74 -13.90
N LEU A 5 -15.44 -12.85 -12.94
CA LEU A 5 -14.19 -13.57 -13.11
C LEU A 5 -14.34 -15.04 -12.71
N ARG A 6 -13.98 -15.94 -13.63
CA ARG A 6 -14.01 -17.40 -13.40
C ARG A 6 -12.64 -18.03 -13.20
N THR A 7 -11.56 -17.32 -13.51
CA THR A 7 -10.20 -17.88 -13.49
C THR A 7 -9.17 -16.88 -12.95
N LEU A 8 -8.05 -17.39 -12.45
CA LEU A 8 -6.88 -16.60 -12.06
C LEU A 8 -5.85 -16.48 -13.21
N LEU A 9 -6.27 -16.65 -14.46
CA LEU A 9 -5.37 -16.70 -15.61
C LEU A 9 -4.56 -15.40 -15.76
N ASP A 10 -5.16 -14.25 -15.44
CA ASP A 10 -4.51 -12.93 -15.50
C ASP A 10 -3.27 -12.86 -14.60
N PHE A 11 -3.34 -13.47 -13.41
CA PHE A 11 -2.23 -13.55 -12.45
C PHE A 11 -1.11 -14.49 -12.92
N ARG A 12 -1.39 -15.38 -13.86
CA ARG A 12 -0.37 -16.25 -14.47
C ARG A 12 0.49 -15.48 -15.46
N TYR A 13 -0.11 -14.58 -16.24
CA TYR A 13 0.57 -13.72 -17.21
C TYR A 13 1.29 -12.55 -16.54
N GLN A 14 0.65 -11.91 -15.56
CA GLN A 14 1.25 -10.87 -14.74
C GLN A 14 1.39 -11.35 -13.29
N ARG A 15 2.61 -11.61 -12.86
CA ARG A 15 2.89 -12.11 -11.49
C ARG A 15 3.28 -11.03 -10.50
N HIS A 16 3.78 -9.90 -10.99
CA HIS A 16 4.26 -8.81 -10.15
C HIS A 16 3.32 -7.61 -10.23
N PHE A 17 2.71 -7.31 -9.09
CA PHE A 17 1.82 -6.17 -8.91
C PHE A 17 2.47 -5.22 -7.91
N LYS A 18 2.63 -3.96 -8.29
CA LYS A 18 3.24 -2.93 -7.44
C LYS A 18 2.33 -1.70 -7.47
N ALA A 19 1.79 -1.33 -6.30
CA ALA A 19 1.03 -0.10 -6.16
C ALA A 19 1.90 1.13 -6.46
N SER A 20 1.27 2.28 -6.69
CA SER A 20 1.97 3.55 -6.88
C SER A 20 2.66 4.00 -5.58
N LYS A 21 3.70 4.83 -5.68
CA LYS A 21 4.29 5.49 -4.51
C LYS A 21 3.48 6.73 -4.15
N GLY A 22 3.38 7.06 -2.86
CA GLY A 22 2.86 8.36 -2.43
C GLY A 22 3.77 9.50 -2.88
N GLU A 23 3.23 10.71 -2.89
CA GLU A 23 4.00 11.90 -3.27
C GLU A 23 4.90 12.37 -2.12
N ASN A 24 6.01 13.00 -2.48
CA ASN A 24 6.88 13.65 -1.49
C ASN A 24 6.22 14.93 -0.96
N GLY A 25 6.54 15.29 0.28
CA GLY A 25 6.28 16.64 0.78
C GLY A 25 7.03 17.69 -0.05
N GLN A 26 6.49 18.90 -0.08
CA GLN A 26 7.08 20.04 -0.79
C GLN A 26 7.43 21.16 0.20
N SER A 27 8.02 22.24 -0.31
CA SER A 27 8.28 23.46 0.47
C SER A 27 6.99 24.04 1.06
N SER A 28 7.13 25.03 1.93
CA SER A 28 5.97 25.73 2.54
C SER A 28 5.03 24.82 3.34
N ASN A 29 5.59 23.82 4.04
CA ASN A 29 4.84 22.85 4.85
C ASN A 29 3.79 22.04 4.07
N MET A 30 3.93 21.91 2.76
CA MET A 30 3.00 21.14 1.94
C MET A 30 3.24 19.63 2.09
N HIS A 31 2.21 18.90 2.48
CA HIS A 31 2.26 17.44 2.56
C HIS A 31 1.97 16.81 1.19
N GLY A 32 2.72 15.75 0.85
CA GLY A 32 2.46 14.96 -0.35
C GLY A 32 1.18 14.12 -0.21
N LYS A 33 0.51 13.85 -1.33
CA LYS A 33 -0.69 13.00 -1.37
C LYS A 33 -0.34 11.53 -1.14
N ASN A 34 -1.31 10.80 -0.58
CA ASN A 34 -1.27 9.35 -0.56
C ASN A 34 -1.41 8.81 -1.99
N ALA A 35 -0.77 7.67 -2.26
CA ALA A 35 -0.96 6.97 -3.52
C ALA A 35 -2.34 6.30 -3.56
N GLU A 36 -2.85 6.09 -4.78
CA GLU A 36 -4.04 5.27 -4.99
C GLU A 36 -3.75 3.78 -4.74
N ASP A 37 -4.75 3.08 -4.24
CA ASP A 37 -4.68 1.64 -4.01
C ASP A 37 -4.67 0.88 -5.34
N LEU A 38 -3.80 -0.13 -5.43
CA LEU A 38 -3.85 -1.09 -6.54
C LEU A 38 -4.85 -2.20 -6.21
N VAL A 39 -6.03 -2.14 -6.83
CA VAL A 39 -7.08 -3.14 -6.64
C VAL A 39 -6.92 -4.28 -7.65
N LEU A 40 -6.70 -5.49 -7.13
CA LEU A 40 -6.64 -6.71 -7.92
C LEU A 40 -7.96 -7.47 -7.77
N LYS A 41 -8.62 -7.74 -8.89
CA LYS A 41 -9.87 -8.50 -8.91
C LYS A 41 -9.57 -9.99 -8.96
N VAL A 42 -10.32 -10.77 -8.20
CA VAL A 42 -10.20 -12.23 -8.15
C VAL A 42 -11.59 -12.87 -8.23
N PRO A 43 -11.67 -14.12 -8.71
CA PRO A 43 -12.88 -14.92 -8.68
C PRO A 43 -13.43 -15.14 -7.26
N PRO A 44 -14.72 -15.47 -7.14
CA PRO A 44 -15.32 -15.98 -5.91
C PRO A 44 -14.60 -17.21 -5.33
N GLY A 45 -14.52 -17.29 -4.00
CA GLY A 45 -13.89 -18.41 -3.29
C GLY A 45 -12.37 -18.42 -3.38
N THR A 46 -11.74 -17.25 -3.57
CA THR A 46 -10.28 -17.13 -3.65
C THR A 46 -9.69 -16.99 -2.25
N ILE A 47 -8.84 -17.94 -1.85
CA ILE A 47 -8.03 -17.89 -0.63
C ILE A 47 -6.69 -17.22 -0.93
N ILE A 48 -6.35 -16.20 -0.14
CA ILE A 48 -5.08 -15.48 -0.22
C ILE A 48 -4.21 -15.91 0.95
N LYS A 49 -3.01 -16.40 0.64
CA LYS A 49 -2.05 -16.87 1.64
C LYS A 49 -0.65 -16.34 1.40
N ASN A 50 0.10 -16.18 2.47
CA ASN A 50 1.52 -15.89 2.40
C ASN A 50 2.27 -17.17 1.99
N VAL A 51 3.04 -17.11 0.91
CA VAL A 51 3.76 -18.28 0.36
C VAL A 51 4.88 -18.76 1.30
N GLU A 52 5.46 -17.87 2.10
CA GLU A 52 6.58 -18.20 2.98
C GLU A 52 6.10 -18.76 4.33
N THR A 53 5.02 -18.21 4.89
CA THR A 53 4.52 -18.61 6.22
C THR A 53 3.33 -19.56 6.17
N ASP A 54 2.75 -19.78 4.98
CA ASP A 54 1.48 -20.48 4.73
C ASP A 54 0.28 -19.93 5.51
N GLU A 55 0.42 -18.72 6.07
CA GLU A 55 -0.63 -18.00 6.78
C GLU A 55 -1.72 -17.56 5.80
N VAL A 56 -2.98 -17.84 6.16
CA VAL A 56 -4.14 -17.36 5.42
C VAL A 56 -4.38 -15.90 5.78
N LEU A 57 -4.18 -15.01 4.81
CA LEU A 57 -4.37 -13.58 4.97
C LEU A 57 -5.83 -13.18 4.79
N ALA A 58 -6.53 -13.83 3.86
CA ALA A 58 -7.94 -13.57 3.58
C ALA A 58 -8.59 -14.73 2.84
N ASP A 59 -9.88 -14.91 3.06
CA ASP A 59 -10.76 -15.76 2.25
C ASP A 59 -11.88 -14.89 1.68
N LEU A 60 -11.95 -14.80 0.35
CA LEU A 60 -12.88 -13.93 -0.38
C LEU A 60 -14.02 -14.77 -0.95
N VAL A 61 -15.08 -14.91 -0.16
CA VAL A 61 -16.26 -15.74 -0.44
C VAL A 61 -17.51 -14.94 -0.76
N GLU A 62 -17.64 -13.73 -0.23
CA GLU A 62 -18.81 -12.88 -0.44
C GLU A 62 -18.58 -11.83 -1.54
N ASP A 63 -19.65 -11.50 -2.27
CA ASP A 63 -19.57 -10.48 -3.31
C ASP A 63 -19.20 -9.10 -2.74
N GLY A 64 -18.39 -8.35 -3.49
CA GLY A 64 -17.88 -7.06 -3.06
C GLY A 64 -16.82 -7.10 -1.96
N GLN A 65 -16.51 -8.27 -1.37
CA GLN A 65 -15.51 -8.40 -0.31
C GLN A 65 -14.12 -7.96 -0.79
N ARG A 66 -13.41 -7.20 0.07
CA ARG A 66 -12.05 -6.69 -0.17
C ARG A 66 -11.16 -7.01 1.01
N ALA A 67 -9.90 -7.32 0.74
CA ALA A 67 -8.88 -7.53 1.75
C ALA A 67 -7.60 -6.79 1.37
N VAL A 68 -6.92 -6.24 2.38
CA VAL A 68 -5.61 -5.59 2.20
C VAL A 68 -4.53 -6.65 2.37
N VAL A 69 -3.91 -7.03 1.27
CA VAL A 69 -2.89 -8.10 1.23
C VAL A 69 -1.46 -7.58 1.37
N ALA A 70 -1.25 -6.32 1.04
CA ALA A 70 0.00 -5.60 1.23
C ALA A 70 -0.32 -4.16 1.61
N LYS A 71 0.18 -3.71 2.77
CA LYS A 71 0.03 -2.32 3.22
C LYS A 71 1.15 -1.47 2.66
N GLY A 72 0.81 -0.30 2.12
CA GLY A 72 1.82 0.70 1.77
C GLY A 72 2.54 1.23 3.02
N GLY A 73 3.82 1.59 2.86
CA GLY A 73 4.58 2.26 3.91
C GLY A 73 4.04 3.65 4.25
N ARG A 74 4.27 4.11 5.48
CA ARG A 74 3.92 5.47 5.90
C ARG A 74 4.77 6.51 5.18
N GLY A 75 4.17 7.68 4.91
CA GLY A 75 4.89 8.83 4.37
C GLY A 75 5.96 9.35 5.33
N GLY A 76 7.04 9.89 4.77
CA GLY A 76 8.14 10.49 5.54
C GLY A 76 7.72 11.78 6.25
N ARG A 77 8.38 12.10 7.36
CA ARG A 77 8.17 13.35 8.10
C ARG A 77 9.15 14.43 7.63
N GLY A 78 8.61 15.59 7.24
CA GLY A 78 9.42 16.76 6.90
C GLY A 78 10.09 17.40 8.13
N ASN A 79 11.09 18.26 7.89
CA ASN A 79 11.90 18.90 8.92
C ASN A 79 11.07 19.68 9.97
N SER A 80 9.96 20.30 9.56
CA SER A 80 9.05 21.02 10.46
C SER A 80 8.51 20.17 11.61
N ARG A 81 8.42 18.84 11.45
CA ARG A 81 8.02 17.94 12.54
C ARG A 81 9.12 17.70 13.59
N PHE A 82 10.36 18.10 13.30
CA PHE A 82 11.53 17.93 14.17
C PHE A 82 11.97 19.25 14.82
N ALA A 83 11.29 20.37 14.57
CA ALA A 83 11.62 21.65 15.17
C ALA A 83 11.40 21.61 16.69
N THR A 84 12.39 22.04 17.45
CA THR A 84 12.33 22.13 18.92
C THR A 84 12.89 23.48 19.40
N PRO A 85 12.64 23.92 20.64
CA PRO A 85 13.21 25.18 21.15
C PRO A 85 14.74 25.25 21.08
N ARG A 86 15.43 24.10 21.17
CA ARG A 86 16.89 23.99 21.06
C ARG A 86 17.39 23.88 19.62
N ASN A 87 16.52 23.52 18.67
CA ASN A 87 16.82 23.47 17.25
C ASN A 87 15.60 23.94 16.42
N PRO A 88 15.43 25.25 16.23
CA PRO A 88 14.27 25.82 15.54
C PRO A 88 14.23 25.55 14.04
N ALA A 89 15.39 25.26 13.41
CA ALA A 89 15.51 25.04 11.97
C ALA A 89 16.27 23.75 11.65
N PRO A 90 15.64 22.57 11.81
CA PRO A 90 16.26 21.30 11.45
C PRO A 90 16.54 21.19 9.95
N ASP A 91 17.68 20.60 9.61
CA ASP A 91 18.16 20.34 8.24
C ASP A 91 17.91 18.91 7.77
N PHE A 92 17.32 18.06 8.63
CA PHE A 92 17.04 16.65 8.33
C PHE A 92 15.55 16.35 8.23
N SER A 93 15.24 15.23 7.56
CA SER A 93 13.88 14.70 7.39
C SER A 93 13.89 13.17 7.46
N GLU A 94 12.73 12.59 7.69
CA GLU A 94 12.54 11.14 7.66
C GLU A 94 12.05 10.70 6.28
N LYS A 95 12.64 9.63 5.74
CA LYS A 95 12.20 9.03 4.48
C LYS A 95 10.89 8.26 4.68
N GLY A 96 10.10 8.11 3.62
CA GLY A 96 8.94 7.21 3.65
C GLY A 96 9.37 5.78 3.93
N GLU A 97 8.51 5.04 4.63
CA GLU A 97 8.74 3.62 4.92
C GLU A 97 8.68 2.80 3.63
N PRO A 98 9.42 1.66 3.58
CA PRO A 98 9.36 0.75 2.45
C PRO A 98 7.95 0.18 2.26
N ARG A 99 7.68 -0.23 1.02
CA ARG A 99 6.42 -0.82 0.53
C ARG A 99 6.72 -2.14 -0.16
#